data_AF-A0AAV8G6N5-F1
#
_entry.id   AF-A0AAV8G6N5-F1
#
_cell.length_a   1.000
_cell.length_b   1.000
_cell.length_c   1.000
_cell.angle_alpha   90.00
_cell.angle_beta   90.00
_cell.angle_gamma   90.00
#
_symmetry.space_group_name_H-M   'P 1'
#
loop_
_entity.id
_entity.type
_entity.pdbx_description
1 polymer ?
#
loop_
_entity_poly.entity_id
_entity_poly.type
_entity_poly.pdbx_seq_one_letter_code
_entity_poly.pdbx_strand_id
1 'polypeptide(L)'
;MLSSVSSVSHLPNETYKCKHLPFIFLQARNLKCRIYNQPELKQPLSVHKEGKRKKIVERKRENCTMNSSASVSLPILLLLAALSSAQAYDFFYFVLQWPGSYCDTKQSCCYPTSGKPAADFGIHGLWPNNNDGSYPSNCDPSSGFDKSKVRGLLSSLQSNWPTLACPSNDGTNFWAHEWEKHGTCAESVFNEYSYFKTALDLKSSLNLLQSLQSAGIQPDGGYYGLKSIKDAIEQGTGYTPYIECNVDGSGNSQLYQVYLCVDSSGSQLIECPIFPRGKCNSQIEFPMF
;
A
#
# COMPACT_ATOMS: atom_id res chain seq x y z
N MET A 1 63.85 25.41 -21.47
CA MET A 1 63.07 26.53 -20.89
C MET A 1 61.67 26.50 -21.49
N LEU A 2 60.61 26.70 -20.67
CA LEU A 2 59.25 27.18 -21.08
C LEU A 2 58.45 26.28 -22.09
N SER A 3 57.12 26.25 -22.20
CA SER A 3 55.92 26.66 -21.39
C SER A 3 54.67 26.15 -22.16
N SER A 4 53.66 25.44 -21.63
CA SER A 4 52.51 25.86 -20.76
C SER A 4 51.64 27.01 -21.33
N VAL A 5 50.29 26.93 -21.50
CA VAL A 5 49.32 25.82 -21.31
C VAL A 5 47.93 26.08 -21.96
N SER A 6 47.16 25.03 -22.34
CA SER A 6 45.70 24.98 -22.64
C SER A 6 45.14 25.86 -23.81
N SER A 7 43.87 25.77 -24.30
CA SER A 7 42.62 25.10 -23.85
C SER A 7 41.62 24.77 -25.00
N VAL A 8 40.80 23.71 -24.85
CA VAL A 8 39.31 23.60 -25.06
C VAL A 8 38.67 24.32 -26.28
N SER A 9 37.84 23.73 -27.17
CA SER A 9 36.98 22.51 -27.18
C SER A 9 36.96 21.85 -28.61
N HIS A 10 36.02 21.07 -29.19
CA HIS A 10 34.59 20.75 -28.95
C HIS A 10 34.20 19.35 -29.57
N LEU A 11 32.91 18.99 -29.59
CA LEU A 11 32.39 17.65 -29.98
C LEU A 11 31.31 17.65 -31.11
N PRO A 12 31.06 16.50 -31.77
CA PRO A 12 30.11 16.32 -32.89
C PRO A 12 28.72 15.79 -32.46
N ASN A 13 27.77 15.73 -33.41
CA ASN A 13 26.57 14.85 -33.36
C ASN A 13 26.70 13.81 -34.50
N GLU A 14 26.72 12.49 -34.29
CA GLU A 14 25.76 11.58 -33.61
C GLU A 14 24.58 11.14 -34.49
N THR A 15 24.43 9.82 -34.64
CA THR A 15 23.36 9.16 -35.40
C THR A 15 22.42 8.42 -34.46
N TYR A 16 21.18 8.90 -34.32
CA TYR A 16 20.25 8.36 -33.33
C TYR A 16 19.62 7.04 -33.81
N LYS A 17 20.05 5.93 -33.19
CA LYS A 17 19.37 4.63 -33.29
C LYS A 17 18.29 4.54 -32.22
N CYS A 18 17.03 4.33 -32.61
CA CYS A 18 15.99 3.94 -31.67
C CYS A 18 16.32 2.57 -31.05
N LYS A 19 16.49 2.54 -29.73
CA LYS A 19 16.57 1.32 -28.91
C LYS A 19 15.55 1.42 -27.77
N HIS A 20 15.18 0.26 -27.21
CA HIS A 20 14.29 0.10 -26.06
C HIS A 20 12.84 0.55 -26.25
N LEU A 21 12.05 -0.33 -26.87
CA LEU A 21 10.68 -0.61 -26.46
C LEU A 21 10.66 -1.98 -25.76
N PRO A 22 9.85 -2.20 -24.71
CA PRO A 22 9.75 -3.50 -24.04
C PRO A 22 9.09 -4.57 -24.93
N PHE A 23 9.39 -5.84 -24.65
CA PHE A 23 8.88 -6.98 -25.42
C PHE A 23 7.39 -7.25 -25.14
N ILE A 24 6.51 -6.76 -26.03
CA ILE A 24 5.11 -7.20 -26.10
C ILE A 24 4.77 -7.51 -27.58
N PHE A 25 4.52 -8.79 -27.87
CA PHE A 25 3.96 -9.37 -29.11
C PHE A 25 4.43 -8.83 -30.48
N LEU A 26 5.59 -9.30 -30.97
CA LEU A 26 5.89 -9.32 -32.41
C LEU A 26 5.33 -10.59 -33.10
N GLN A 27 4.08 -10.54 -33.59
CA GLN A 27 3.62 -11.42 -34.69
C GLN A 27 2.62 -10.71 -35.63
N ALA A 28 3.06 -9.61 -36.26
CA ALA A 28 2.42 -9.04 -37.44
C ALA A 28 3.36 -9.16 -38.66
N ARG A 29 3.29 -10.29 -39.38
CA ARG A 29 4.00 -10.47 -40.65
C ARG A 29 3.16 -9.90 -41.81
N ASN A 30 3.84 -9.37 -42.82
CA ASN A 30 3.31 -8.78 -44.08
C ASN A 30 2.78 -7.34 -43.99
N LEU A 31 3.69 -6.36 -44.16
CA LEU A 31 3.37 -5.11 -44.87
C LEU A 31 4.05 -5.13 -46.25
N LYS A 32 3.33 -4.68 -47.28
CA LYS A 32 3.88 -4.34 -48.60
C LYS A 32 3.46 -2.92 -48.94
N CYS A 33 4.42 -1.99 -48.98
CA CYS A 33 4.16 -0.63 -49.47
C CYS A 33 4.00 -0.65 -50.99
N ARG A 34 2.99 0.06 -51.53
CA ARG A 34 2.78 0.25 -52.97
C ARG A 34 2.62 1.74 -53.25
N ILE A 35 3.44 2.27 -54.15
CA ILE A 35 3.44 3.69 -54.51
C ILE A 35 2.32 3.95 -55.52
N TYR A 36 1.54 5.01 -55.29
CA TYR A 36 0.61 5.58 -56.26
C TYR A 36 0.94 7.07 -56.46
N ASN A 37 0.95 7.51 -57.71
CA ASN A 37 1.04 8.92 -58.08
C ASN A 37 -0.37 9.46 -58.37
N GLN A 38 -0.63 10.73 -58.03
CA GLN A 38 -1.76 11.50 -58.54
C GLN A 38 -1.27 12.82 -59.16
N PRO A 39 -2.00 13.39 -60.15
CA PRO A 39 -1.67 14.67 -60.76
C PRO A 39 -2.19 15.85 -59.94
N GLU A 40 -1.46 16.97 -59.94
CA GLU A 40 -1.85 18.21 -59.24
C GLU A 40 -2.92 19.02 -59.99
N LEU A 41 -3.79 19.72 -59.23
CA LEU A 41 -4.51 20.88 -59.74
C LEU A 41 -3.65 22.15 -59.59
N LYS A 42 -3.55 22.94 -60.67
CA LYS A 42 -2.88 24.24 -60.67
C LYS A 42 -3.86 25.37 -60.33
N GLN A 43 -3.41 26.34 -59.54
CA GLN A 43 -3.99 27.70 -59.49
C GLN A 43 -2.87 28.75 -59.61
N PRO A 44 -3.15 29.96 -60.16
CA PRO A 44 -2.11 30.88 -60.64
C PRO A 44 -1.60 31.86 -59.58
N LEU A 45 -0.36 32.32 -59.75
CA LEU A 45 0.20 33.47 -59.02
C LEU A 45 -0.11 34.80 -59.74
N SER A 46 -0.29 35.87 -58.96
CA SER A 46 -0.04 37.25 -59.41
C SER A 46 1.39 37.69 -59.02
N VAL A 47 1.95 38.70 -59.70
CA VAL A 47 3.39 38.98 -59.69
C VAL A 47 3.70 40.48 -59.61
N HIS A 48 4.55 40.87 -58.63
CA HIS A 48 5.45 42.04 -58.63
C HIS A 48 6.30 42.00 -57.33
N LYS A 49 7.59 42.36 -57.27
CA LYS A 49 8.60 42.72 -58.28
C LYS A 49 9.95 42.05 -57.96
N GLU A 50 10.76 41.84 -59.01
CA GLU A 50 12.24 41.85 -59.10
C GLU A 50 13.13 41.31 -57.95
N GLY A 51 14.15 40.50 -58.32
CA GLY A 51 15.47 40.72 -57.72
C GLY A 51 16.26 39.60 -57.00
N LYS A 52 16.11 38.30 -57.32
CA LYS A 52 17.19 37.25 -57.31
C LYS A 52 16.66 35.82 -57.52
N ARG A 53 17.46 34.93 -58.12
CA ARG A 53 17.17 33.49 -58.26
C ARG A 53 17.05 32.81 -56.88
N LYS A 54 15.87 32.29 -56.54
CA LYS A 54 15.72 31.24 -55.52
C LYS A 54 15.61 29.88 -56.22
N LYS A 55 16.43 28.90 -55.83
CA LYS A 55 16.15 27.49 -56.15
C LYS A 55 14.96 27.05 -55.30
N ILE A 56 13.90 26.55 -55.93
CA ILE A 56 12.83 25.85 -55.21
C ILE A 56 13.38 24.46 -54.86
N VAL A 57 13.30 24.10 -53.58
CA VAL A 57 13.59 22.73 -53.10
C VAL A 57 12.28 22.19 -52.55
N GLU A 58 11.63 21.33 -53.32
CA GLU A 58 10.37 20.70 -52.94
C GLU A 58 10.61 19.70 -51.81
N ARG A 59 10.20 20.07 -50.60
CA ARG A 59 10.20 19.17 -49.44
C ARG A 59 8.92 18.34 -49.49
N LYS A 60 8.98 17.15 -50.11
CA LYS A 60 7.92 16.14 -50.00
C LYS A 60 7.58 15.90 -48.52
N ARG A 61 6.29 15.98 -48.18
CA ARG A 61 5.77 15.51 -46.89
C ARG A 61 5.29 14.07 -47.07
N GLU A 62 5.83 13.16 -46.27
CA GLU A 62 5.37 11.77 -46.22
C GLU A 62 4.35 11.64 -45.08
N ASN A 63 3.06 11.69 -45.44
CA ASN A 63 1.97 11.41 -44.50
C ASN A 63 1.73 9.89 -44.43
N CYS A 64 2.22 9.23 -43.38
CA CYS A 64 1.87 7.85 -43.09
C CYS A 64 0.49 7.76 -42.42
N THR A 65 -0.56 7.44 -43.19
CA THR A 65 -1.89 7.13 -42.64
C THR A 65 -2.00 5.65 -42.29
N MET A 66 -2.19 5.33 -41.01
CA MET A 66 -2.51 3.96 -40.57
C MET A 66 -3.97 3.63 -40.87
N ASN A 67 -4.22 3.00 -42.03
CA ASN A 67 -5.48 2.30 -42.28
C ASN A 67 -5.55 1.01 -41.44
N SER A 68 -5.84 1.15 -40.14
CA SER A 68 -6.11 0.02 -39.27
C SER A 68 -7.52 -0.52 -39.52
N SER A 69 -7.67 -1.31 -40.59
CA SER A 69 -8.86 -2.15 -40.82
C SER A 69 -8.87 -3.40 -39.93
N ALA A 70 -8.32 -3.29 -38.71
CA ALA A 70 -8.47 -4.29 -37.67
C ALA A 70 -9.88 -4.15 -37.08
N SER A 71 -10.82 -4.96 -37.57
CA SER A 71 -12.08 -5.18 -36.88
C SER A 71 -11.79 -5.86 -35.53
N VAL A 72 -11.57 -5.05 -34.49
CA VAL A 72 -11.51 -5.51 -33.10
C VAL A 72 -12.90 -6.06 -32.78
N SER A 73 -13.05 -7.38 -32.95
CA SER A 73 -14.31 -8.08 -32.75
C SER A 73 -14.79 -7.82 -31.33
N LEU A 74 -16.04 -7.36 -31.18
CA LEU A 74 -16.65 -6.96 -29.92
C LEU A 74 -16.32 -7.85 -28.69
N PRO A 75 -16.28 -9.20 -28.76
CA PRO A 75 -15.82 -10.04 -27.65
C PRO A 75 -14.41 -9.73 -27.12
N ILE A 76 -13.46 -9.25 -27.94
CA ILE A 76 -12.10 -8.88 -27.49
C ILE A 76 -12.16 -7.62 -26.61
N LEU A 77 -13.01 -6.65 -26.98
CA LEU A 77 -13.21 -5.43 -26.19
C LEU A 77 -13.94 -5.74 -24.86
N LEU A 78 -14.84 -6.74 -24.88
CA LEU A 78 -15.51 -7.25 -23.67
C LEU A 78 -14.57 -8.09 -22.78
N LEU A 79 -13.63 -8.87 -23.34
CA LEU A 79 -12.60 -9.55 -22.55
C LEU A 79 -11.68 -8.57 -21.82
N LEU A 80 -11.32 -7.45 -22.46
CA LEU A 80 -10.51 -6.39 -21.84
C LEU A 80 -11.25 -5.64 -20.72
N ALA A 81 -12.59 -5.66 -20.71
CA ALA A 81 -13.40 -5.06 -19.65
C ALA A 81 -13.60 -5.98 -18.42
N ALA A 82 -13.13 -7.24 -18.48
CA ALA A 82 -13.48 -8.27 -17.48
C ALA A 82 -12.40 -8.54 -16.41
N LEU A 83 -11.19 -7.96 -16.52
CA LEU A 83 -10.02 -8.43 -15.78
C LEU A 83 -9.13 -7.33 -15.17
N SER A 84 -9.74 -6.36 -14.47
CA SER A 84 -9.12 -5.72 -13.30
C SER A 84 -10.14 -4.88 -12.52
N SER A 85 -10.75 -5.45 -11.48
CA SER A 85 -11.08 -4.63 -10.32
C SER A 85 -9.77 -4.37 -9.61
N ALA A 86 -9.20 -3.18 -9.79
CA ALA A 86 -7.94 -2.84 -9.14
C ALA A 86 -8.13 -2.90 -7.62
N GLN A 87 -7.22 -3.54 -6.90
CA GLN A 87 -7.23 -3.48 -5.44
C GLN A 87 -7.11 -2.01 -5.02
N ALA A 88 -8.00 -1.55 -4.14
CA ALA A 88 -8.06 -0.16 -3.68
C ALA A 88 -6.97 0.16 -2.62
N TYR A 89 -5.99 -0.73 -2.47
CA TYR A 89 -4.94 -0.75 -1.48
C TYR A 89 -3.73 -1.54 -2.02
N ASP A 90 -2.54 -1.21 -1.53
CA ASP A 90 -1.26 -1.82 -1.90
C ASP A 90 -0.79 -2.88 -0.88
N PHE A 91 -1.15 -2.73 0.39
CA PHE A 91 -0.77 -3.61 1.51
C PHE A 91 -1.78 -3.50 2.66
N PHE A 92 -1.60 -4.27 3.74
CA PHE A 92 -2.31 -4.04 5.01
C PHE A 92 -1.35 -3.63 6.13
N TYR A 93 -1.76 -2.68 6.98
CA TYR A 93 -1.22 -2.64 8.35
C TYR A 93 -1.94 -3.69 9.19
N PHE A 94 -1.19 -4.61 9.79
CA PHE A 94 -1.68 -5.43 10.90
C PHE A 94 -1.28 -4.77 12.22
N VAL A 95 -2.28 -4.44 13.03
CA VAL A 95 -2.12 -3.54 14.18
C VAL A 95 -2.52 -4.25 15.47
N LEU A 96 -1.58 -4.29 16.41
CA LEU A 96 -1.70 -4.93 17.72
C LEU A 96 -1.58 -3.88 18.82
N GLN A 97 -2.50 -3.85 19.79
CA GLN A 97 -2.49 -2.91 20.92
C GLN A 97 -2.10 -3.57 22.24
N TRP A 98 -1.35 -2.87 23.08
CA TRP A 98 -1.10 -3.29 24.47
C TRP A 98 -2.26 -2.85 25.37
N PRO A 99 -2.94 -3.78 26.07
CA PRO A 99 -4.13 -3.44 26.86
C PRO A 99 -3.84 -2.60 28.11
N GLY A 100 -2.62 -2.66 28.67
CA GLY A 100 -2.18 -1.78 29.76
C GLY A 100 -2.30 -0.31 29.35
N SER A 101 -1.56 0.07 28.30
CA SER A 101 -1.51 1.43 27.76
C SER A 101 -2.82 1.96 27.17
N TYR A 102 -3.85 1.13 27.02
CA TYR A 102 -5.21 1.62 26.75
C TYR A 102 -5.91 2.06 28.04
N CYS A 103 -5.71 1.33 29.13
CA CYS A 103 -6.50 1.37 30.36
C CYS A 103 -5.91 2.20 31.51
N ASP A 104 -4.64 2.63 31.42
CA ASP A 104 -3.96 3.52 32.36
C ASP A 104 -4.06 5.02 32.00
N THR A 105 -4.62 5.34 30.83
CA THR A 105 -4.79 6.73 30.36
C THR A 105 -5.88 7.48 31.15
N LYS A 106 -6.07 8.78 30.85
CA LYS A 106 -7.16 9.59 31.42
C LYS A 106 -8.54 9.28 30.85
N GLN A 107 -8.65 8.31 29.93
CA GLN A 107 -9.92 7.86 29.34
C GLN A 107 -10.42 6.60 30.05
N SER A 108 -11.74 6.40 30.08
CA SER A 108 -12.34 5.23 30.73
C SER A 108 -12.13 3.96 29.91
N CYS A 109 -11.47 2.97 30.49
CA CYS A 109 -11.40 1.60 29.99
C CYS A 109 -12.42 0.70 30.73
N CYS A 110 -13.02 -0.23 29.98
CA CYS A 110 -13.93 -1.25 30.49
C CYS A 110 -13.55 -2.61 29.89
N TYR A 111 -13.29 -3.61 30.74
CA TYR A 111 -13.07 -4.97 30.27
C TYR A 111 -14.32 -5.55 29.55
N PRO A 112 -14.15 -6.47 28.59
CA PRO A 112 -15.26 -7.19 27.97
C PRO A 112 -16.19 -7.89 28.97
N THR A 113 -17.39 -8.24 28.51
CA THR A 113 -18.33 -9.09 29.28
C THR A 113 -17.80 -10.51 29.52
N SER A 114 -16.77 -10.95 28.80
CA SER A 114 -16.01 -12.18 29.06
C SER A 114 -14.97 -12.05 30.19
N GLY A 115 -14.85 -10.87 30.83
CA GLY A 115 -13.88 -10.59 31.89
C GLY A 115 -12.63 -9.86 31.40
N LYS A 116 -11.65 -9.68 32.31
CA LYS A 116 -10.36 -9.07 32.00
C LYS A 116 -9.61 -9.91 30.94
N PRO A 117 -9.12 -9.33 29.83
CA PRO A 117 -8.28 -10.02 28.85
C PRO A 117 -6.95 -10.53 29.44
N ALA A 118 -6.24 -11.37 28.70
CA ALA A 118 -4.86 -11.72 29.04
C ALA A 118 -3.95 -10.49 28.98
N ALA A 119 -2.84 -10.53 29.74
CA ALA A 119 -1.75 -9.55 29.62
C ALA A 119 -0.87 -9.87 28.38
N ASP A 120 -1.48 -9.76 27.21
CA ASP A 120 -0.88 -9.96 25.88
C ASP A 120 -1.50 -8.94 24.90
N PHE A 121 -0.82 -8.69 23.78
CA PHE A 121 -1.27 -7.74 22.77
C PHE A 121 -2.58 -8.21 22.10
N GLY A 122 -3.64 -7.42 22.22
CA GLY A 122 -4.88 -7.63 21.48
C GLY A 122 -4.77 -7.12 20.04
N ILE A 123 -5.50 -7.71 19.10
CA ILE A 123 -5.68 -7.16 17.76
C ILE A 123 -6.46 -5.83 17.88
N HIS A 124 -5.99 -4.80 17.17
CA HIS A 124 -6.76 -3.60 16.88
C HIS A 124 -7.46 -3.75 15.52
N GLY A 125 -6.70 -4.06 14.47
CA GLY A 125 -7.27 -4.42 13.16
C GLY A 125 -6.26 -4.80 12.07
N LEU A 126 -6.79 -5.02 10.87
CA LEU A 126 -6.06 -5.39 9.66
C LEU A 126 -6.48 -4.41 8.54
N TRP A 127 -5.75 -3.31 8.38
CA TRP A 127 -6.22 -2.13 7.64
C TRP A 127 -5.61 -2.03 6.25
N PRO A 128 -6.40 -2.11 5.16
CA PRO A 128 -5.95 -1.82 3.81
C PRO A 128 -5.32 -0.42 3.71
N ASN A 129 -4.15 -0.29 3.08
CA ASN A 129 -3.39 0.95 2.97
C ASN A 129 -2.66 1.07 1.62
N ASN A 130 -2.43 2.30 1.15
CA ASN A 130 -1.68 2.60 -0.07
C ASN A 130 -0.22 2.97 0.22
N ASN A 131 0.66 2.80 -0.77
CA ASN A 131 2.07 3.12 -0.72
C ASN A 131 2.37 4.62 -0.50
N ASP A 132 1.42 5.51 -0.80
CA ASP A 132 1.54 6.96 -0.56
C ASP A 132 1.14 7.39 0.87
N GLY A 133 0.64 6.45 1.68
CA GLY A 133 0.15 6.70 3.05
C GLY A 133 -1.32 7.10 3.14
N SER A 134 -2.06 7.13 2.02
CA SER A 134 -3.53 7.13 2.05
C SER A 134 -4.08 5.72 2.33
N TYR A 135 -5.38 5.62 2.63
CA TYR A 135 -6.08 4.34 2.79
C TYR A 135 -7.52 4.45 2.31
N PRO A 136 -8.11 3.38 1.75
CA PRO A 136 -9.55 3.29 1.53
C PRO A 136 -10.28 3.04 2.85
N SER A 137 -11.53 3.52 2.97
CA SER A 137 -12.37 3.24 4.15
C SER A 137 -13.86 3.24 3.80
N ASN A 138 -14.65 2.42 4.49
CA ASN A 138 -16.12 2.30 4.35
C ASN A 138 -16.57 2.00 2.91
N CYS A 139 -15.93 1.00 2.29
CA CYS A 139 -15.99 0.78 0.84
C CYS A 139 -17.30 0.17 0.33
N ASP A 140 -17.97 -0.69 1.11
CA ASP A 140 -19.30 -1.20 0.79
C ASP A 140 -20.28 -0.97 1.97
N PRO A 141 -21.09 0.11 1.91
CA PRO A 141 -22.16 0.37 2.90
C PRO A 141 -23.31 -0.65 2.91
N SER A 142 -23.34 -1.62 1.99
CA SER A 142 -24.30 -2.73 1.98
C SER A 142 -23.75 -4.00 2.62
N SER A 143 -22.42 -4.15 2.72
CA SER A 143 -21.74 -5.28 3.37
C SER A 143 -21.60 -5.06 4.89
N GLY A 144 -22.73 -4.88 5.57
CA GLY A 144 -22.79 -4.76 7.04
C GLY A 144 -22.35 -6.04 7.76
N PHE A 145 -21.78 -5.88 8.96
CA PHE A 145 -21.23 -6.98 9.74
C PHE A 145 -22.33 -7.97 10.22
N ASP A 146 -22.09 -9.27 10.04
CA ASP A 146 -23.00 -10.33 10.45
C ASP A 146 -22.28 -11.36 11.31
N LYS A 147 -22.43 -11.18 12.62
CA LYS A 147 -21.95 -12.06 13.69
C LYS A 147 -22.26 -13.55 13.47
N SER A 148 -23.27 -13.91 12.67
CA SER A 148 -23.57 -15.31 12.31
C SER A 148 -22.55 -15.92 11.35
N LYS A 149 -21.98 -15.13 10.41
CA LYS A 149 -20.90 -15.56 9.50
C LYS A 149 -19.63 -15.89 10.29
N VAL A 150 -19.26 -15.05 11.25
CA VAL A 150 -18.08 -15.24 12.12
C VAL A 150 -18.32 -16.14 13.34
N ARG A 151 -19.47 -16.83 13.44
CA ARG A 151 -19.85 -17.63 14.62
C ARG A 151 -18.80 -18.66 15.06
N GLY A 152 -18.05 -19.24 14.12
CA GLY A 152 -16.97 -20.18 14.39
C GLY A 152 -15.67 -19.56 14.96
N LEU A 153 -15.56 -18.23 14.97
CA LEU A 153 -14.37 -17.49 15.44
C LEU A 153 -14.61 -16.76 16.78
N LEU A 154 -15.85 -16.68 17.28
CA LEU A 154 -16.23 -15.80 18.39
C LEU A 154 -15.37 -15.96 19.65
N SER A 155 -15.05 -17.19 20.07
CA SER A 155 -14.18 -17.42 21.24
C SER A 155 -12.76 -16.90 20.99
N SER A 156 -12.23 -17.07 19.78
CA SER A 156 -10.91 -16.57 19.40
C SER A 156 -10.91 -15.04 19.35
N LEU A 157 -11.97 -14.41 18.81
CA LEU A 157 -12.14 -12.96 18.77
C LEU A 157 -12.25 -12.37 20.19
N GLN A 158 -13.02 -12.99 21.08
CA GLN A 158 -13.15 -12.56 22.48
C GLN A 158 -11.81 -12.60 23.24
N SER A 159 -10.97 -13.60 22.97
CA SER A 159 -9.65 -13.73 23.63
C SER A 159 -8.54 -12.89 22.98
N ASN A 160 -8.56 -12.71 21.66
CA ASN A 160 -7.44 -12.15 20.89
C ASN A 160 -7.71 -10.77 20.28
N TRP A 161 -8.98 -10.38 20.11
CA TRP A 161 -9.42 -9.09 19.58
C TRP A 161 -10.41 -8.41 20.54
N PRO A 162 -10.07 -8.26 21.85
CA PRO A 162 -11.00 -7.73 22.85
C PRO A 162 -11.25 -6.22 22.64
N THR A 163 -12.49 -5.81 22.90
CA THR A 163 -12.83 -4.40 23.17
C THR A 163 -12.30 -3.97 24.54
N LEU A 164 -11.89 -2.72 24.68
CA LEU A 164 -11.62 -2.08 25.97
C LEU A 164 -12.45 -0.79 26.18
N ALA A 165 -13.30 -0.43 25.21
CA ALA A 165 -14.16 0.74 25.28
C ALA A 165 -15.32 0.55 26.28
N CYS A 166 -15.68 1.63 26.97
CA CYS A 166 -16.85 1.66 27.86
C CYS A 166 -18.16 2.00 27.12
N PRO A 167 -19.31 1.45 27.56
CA PRO A 167 -19.47 0.46 28.63
C PRO A 167 -18.99 -0.94 28.22
N SER A 168 -18.76 -1.80 29.22
CA SER A 168 -18.43 -3.22 29.02
C SER A 168 -19.43 -3.87 28.06
N ASN A 169 -18.90 -4.48 27.00
CA ASN A 169 -19.66 -5.15 25.95
C ASN A 169 -18.91 -6.41 25.48
N ASP A 170 -19.46 -7.17 24.54
CA ASP A 170 -18.92 -8.49 24.14
C ASP A 170 -17.96 -8.44 22.94
N GLY A 171 -17.61 -7.25 22.44
CA GLY A 171 -16.75 -7.03 21.29
C GLY A 171 -17.49 -6.83 19.96
N THR A 172 -18.79 -7.16 19.87
CA THR A 172 -19.56 -7.13 18.60
C THR A 172 -19.45 -5.79 17.88
N ASN A 173 -19.61 -4.68 18.58
CA ASN A 173 -19.60 -3.34 17.97
C ASN A 173 -18.20 -2.93 17.48
N PHE A 174 -17.14 -3.46 18.10
CA PHE A 174 -15.76 -3.20 17.70
C PHE A 174 -15.40 -3.99 16.44
N TRP A 175 -15.75 -5.28 16.38
CA TRP A 175 -15.58 -6.09 15.17
C TRP A 175 -16.44 -5.55 14.02
N ALA A 176 -17.68 -5.08 14.29
CA ALA A 176 -18.51 -4.43 13.29
C ALA A 176 -17.83 -3.19 12.70
N HIS A 177 -17.29 -2.30 13.54
CA HIS A 177 -16.52 -1.13 13.09
C HIS A 177 -15.31 -1.51 12.23
N GLU A 178 -14.51 -2.49 12.67
CA GLU A 178 -13.32 -2.94 11.94
C GLU A 178 -13.65 -3.64 10.62
N TRP A 179 -14.77 -4.37 10.52
CA TRP A 179 -15.27 -4.90 9.26
C TRP A 179 -15.78 -3.78 8.34
N GLU A 180 -16.76 -3.00 8.80
CA GLU A 180 -17.50 -2.03 7.97
C GLU A 180 -16.60 -0.89 7.48
N LYS A 181 -15.58 -0.51 8.26
CA LYS A 181 -14.61 0.54 7.92
C LYS A 181 -13.42 0.03 7.10
N HIS A 182 -12.88 -1.14 7.41
CA HIS A 182 -11.62 -1.63 6.81
C HIS A 182 -11.79 -2.94 6.05
N GLY A 183 -12.47 -3.94 6.61
CA GLY A 183 -12.72 -5.22 5.97
C GLY A 183 -13.47 -5.13 4.63
N THR A 184 -14.47 -4.24 4.52
CA THR A 184 -15.19 -4.00 3.24
C THR A 184 -14.28 -3.51 2.12
N CYS A 185 -13.19 -2.81 2.45
CA CYS A 185 -12.20 -2.37 1.47
C CYS A 185 -11.28 -3.50 0.97
N ALA A 186 -11.38 -4.70 1.56
CA ALA A 186 -10.63 -5.90 1.19
C ALA A 186 -11.49 -6.99 0.53
N GLU A 187 -12.75 -6.71 0.17
CA GLU A 187 -13.71 -7.73 -0.33
C GLU A 187 -13.35 -8.39 -1.68
N SER A 188 -12.35 -7.86 -2.39
CA SER A 188 -11.71 -8.53 -3.54
C SER A 188 -10.82 -9.71 -3.15
N VAL A 189 -10.49 -9.86 -1.86
CA VAL A 189 -9.59 -10.90 -1.30
C VAL A 189 -10.26 -11.65 -0.15
N PHE A 190 -11.02 -10.96 0.72
CA PHE A 190 -11.63 -11.54 1.91
C PHE A 190 -13.14 -11.31 1.98
N ASN A 191 -13.91 -12.39 2.17
CA ASN A 191 -15.21 -12.27 2.85
C ASN A 191 -15.00 -12.06 4.36
N GLU A 192 -16.05 -11.63 5.05
CA GLU A 192 -16.07 -11.35 6.49
C GLU A 192 -15.41 -12.44 7.34
N TYR A 193 -15.76 -13.73 7.15
CA TYR A 193 -15.15 -14.83 7.91
C TYR A 193 -13.65 -14.92 7.67
N SER A 194 -13.21 -14.83 6.40
CA SER A 194 -11.77 -14.87 6.08
C SER A 194 -11.00 -13.65 6.59
N TYR A 195 -11.57 -12.45 6.61
CA TYR A 195 -10.91 -11.26 7.16
C TYR A 195 -10.56 -11.44 8.65
N PHE A 196 -11.55 -11.84 9.45
CA PHE A 196 -11.33 -12.12 10.87
C PHE A 196 -10.42 -13.33 11.11
N LYS A 197 -10.51 -14.37 10.26
CA LYS A 197 -9.61 -15.52 10.38
C LYS A 197 -8.16 -15.14 10.07
N THR A 198 -7.89 -14.41 8.99
CA THR A 198 -6.54 -13.97 8.62
C THR A 198 -5.89 -13.15 9.73
N ALA A 199 -6.61 -12.20 10.33
CA ALA A 199 -6.10 -11.41 11.46
C ALA A 199 -5.79 -12.27 12.71
N LEU A 200 -6.63 -13.27 13.01
CA LEU A 200 -6.39 -14.23 14.10
C LEU A 200 -5.20 -15.16 13.81
N ASP A 201 -5.09 -15.68 12.59
CA ASP A 201 -3.99 -16.51 12.13
C ASP A 201 -2.66 -15.73 12.22
N LEU A 202 -2.65 -14.48 11.73
CA LEU A 202 -1.52 -13.55 11.84
C LEU A 202 -1.09 -13.39 13.30
N LYS A 203 -2.00 -13.01 14.22
CA LYS A 203 -1.64 -12.93 15.66
C LYS A 203 -1.10 -14.25 16.20
N SER A 204 -1.68 -15.40 15.81
CA SER A 204 -1.22 -16.71 16.30
C SER A 204 0.18 -17.09 15.82
N SER A 205 0.60 -16.59 14.66
CA SER A 205 1.99 -16.73 14.17
C SER A 205 2.96 -15.75 14.83
N LEU A 206 2.46 -14.59 15.27
CA LEU A 206 3.24 -13.49 15.82
C LEU A 206 3.33 -13.60 17.34
N ASN A 207 4.39 -14.28 17.78
CA ASN A 207 4.80 -14.44 19.19
C ASN A 207 5.32 -13.12 19.81
N LEU A 208 4.63 -11.99 19.58
CA LEU A 208 5.11 -10.62 19.79
C LEU A 208 5.58 -10.37 21.24
N LEU A 209 4.75 -10.70 22.23
CA LEU A 209 5.11 -10.55 23.64
C LEU A 209 6.32 -11.44 23.98
N GLN A 210 6.33 -12.70 23.56
CA GLN A 210 7.45 -13.61 23.79
C GLN A 210 8.75 -13.10 23.17
N SER A 211 8.72 -12.45 22.01
CA SER A 211 9.91 -11.83 21.39
C SER A 211 10.48 -10.70 22.24
N LEU A 212 9.61 -9.80 22.76
CA LEU A 212 10.01 -8.76 23.71
C LEU A 212 10.59 -9.38 25.00
N GLN A 213 9.88 -10.33 25.61
CA GLN A 213 10.28 -10.98 26.85
C GLN A 213 11.62 -11.74 26.71
N SER A 214 11.87 -12.35 25.55
CA SER A 214 13.14 -13.05 25.26
C SER A 214 14.32 -12.09 25.11
N ALA A 215 14.07 -10.83 24.74
CA ALA A 215 15.06 -9.75 24.77
C ALA A 215 15.16 -9.04 26.14
N GLY A 216 14.46 -9.54 27.17
CA GLY A 216 14.42 -8.94 28.50
C GLY A 216 13.47 -7.75 28.66
N ILE A 217 12.58 -7.52 27.70
CA ILE A 217 11.59 -6.43 27.72
C ILE A 217 10.27 -6.97 28.28
N GLN A 218 9.90 -6.55 29.49
CA GLN A 218 8.74 -7.06 30.23
C GLN A 218 7.66 -5.98 30.41
N PRO A 219 6.37 -6.34 30.46
CA PRO A 219 5.30 -5.42 30.82
C PRO A 219 5.26 -5.22 32.36
N ASP A 220 6.27 -4.57 32.90
CA ASP A 220 6.53 -4.43 34.34
C ASP A 220 6.47 -2.99 34.86
N GLY A 221 6.11 -2.02 34.02
CA GLY A 221 6.24 -0.58 34.31
C GLY A 221 7.68 -0.08 34.14
N GLY A 222 8.59 -0.94 33.63
CA GLY A 222 9.94 -0.55 33.26
C GLY A 222 9.98 0.35 32.02
N TYR A 223 11.07 1.10 31.90
CA TYR A 223 11.37 1.94 30.75
C TYR A 223 12.38 1.25 29.84
N TYR A 224 12.05 1.17 28.56
CA TYR A 224 12.82 0.46 27.56
C TYR A 224 13.14 1.37 26.38
N GLY A 225 14.31 1.15 25.77
CA GLY A 225 14.71 1.90 24.60
C GLY A 225 13.78 1.61 23.42
N LEU A 226 13.31 2.66 22.75
CA LEU A 226 12.49 2.51 21.54
C LEU A 226 13.20 1.64 20.49
N LYS A 227 14.53 1.80 20.34
CA LYS A 227 15.33 0.95 19.46
C LYS A 227 15.29 -0.52 19.90
N SER A 228 15.53 -0.83 21.17
CA SER A 228 15.52 -2.21 21.68
C SER A 228 14.15 -2.89 21.55
N ILE A 229 13.05 -2.14 21.69
CA ILE A 229 11.69 -2.65 21.40
C ILE A 229 11.58 -3.03 19.91
N LYS A 230 12.00 -2.13 19.01
CA LYS A 230 11.98 -2.41 17.56
C LYS A 230 12.86 -3.60 17.18
N ASP A 231 14.10 -3.62 17.67
CA ASP A 231 15.09 -4.68 17.41
C ASP A 231 14.58 -6.06 17.87
N ALA A 232 13.99 -6.14 19.06
CA ALA A 232 13.47 -7.40 19.62
C ALA A 232 12.26 -7.94 18.84
N ILE A 233 11.39 -7.04 18.36
CA ILE A 233 10.25 -7.42 17.53
C ILE A 233 10.75 -7.86 16.15
N GLU A 234 11.62 -7.08 15.50
CA GLU A 234 12.23 -7.41 14.21
C GLU A 234 12.99 -8.74 14.24
N GLN A 235 13.72 -9.04 15.32
CA GLN A 235 14.37 -10.33 15.52
C GLN A 235 13.37 -11.51 15.62
N GLY A 236 12.17 -11.26 16.15
CA GLY A 236 11.12 -12.27 16.33
C GLY A 236 10.16 -12.43 15.15
N THR A 237 9.99 -11.41 14.31
CA THR A 237 9.09 -11.41 13.14
C THR A 237 9.83 -11.55 11.81
N GLY A 238 11.08 -11.11 11.74
CA GLY A 238 11.85 -10.94 10.51
C GLY A 238 11.64 -9.59 9.78
N TYR A 239 10.87 -8.66 10.37
CA TYR A 239 10.47 -7.40 9.72
C TYR A 239 10.48 -6.19 10.68
N THR A 240 10.95 -5.03 10.22
CA THR A 240 10.96 -3.79 11.03
C THR A 240 9.51 -3.35 11.34
N PRO A 241 9.09 -3.24 12.62
CA PRO A 241 7.78 -2.71 12.97
C PRO A 241 7.72 -1.18 12.89
N TYR A 242 6.53 -0.61 13.00
CA TYR A 242 6.35 0.73 13.58
C TYR A 242 5.73 0.63 14.97
N ILE A 243 6.09 1.57 15.84
CA ILE A 243 5.63 1.64 17.23
C ILE A 243 4.86 2.95 17.39
N GLU A 244 3.61 2.85 17.81
CA GLU A 244 2.81 3.97 18.28
C GLU A 244 2.86 4.04 19.80
N CYS A 245 2.96 5.26 20.32
CA CYS A 245 2.98 5.54 21.74
C CYS A 245 1.90 6.56 22.09
N ASN A 246 1.19 6.32 23.19
CA ASN A 246 0.29 7.30 23.78
C ASN A 246 0.89 7.81 25.11
N VAL A 247 0.03 8.36 25.98
CA VAL A 247 0.42 8.93 27.28
C VAL A 247 -0.55 8.45 28.36
N ASP A 248 -0.01 8.02 29.50
CA ASP A 248 -0.78 7.50 30.65
C ASP A 248 -1.47 8.63 31.47
N GLY A 249 -2.05 8.28 32.61
CA GLY A 249 -2.58 9.23 33.60
C GLY A 249 -1.53 10.20 34.18
N SER A 250 -0.28 9.77 34.31
CA SER A 250 0.82 10.50 34.94
C SER A 250 1.52 11.51 34.02
N GLY A 251 1.59 11.22 32.71
CA GLY A 251 2.33 11.98 31.70
C GLY A 251 3.48 11.21 31.03
N ASN A 252 3.58 9.91 31.27
CA ASN A 252 4.61 9.01 30.76
C ASN A 252 4.31 8.63 29.29
N SER A 253 5.34 8.55 28.44
CA SER A 253 5.19 8.03 27.07
C SER A 253 5.43 6.52 27.07
N GLN A 254 4.50 5.75 26.49
CA GLN A 254 4.42 4.30 26.68
C GLN A 254 4.09 3.53 25.39
N LEU A 255 4.47 2.25 25.35
CA LEU A 255 4.23 1.34 24.24
C LEU A 255 2.73 1.04 24.06
N TYR A 256 2.08 1.73 23.12
CA TYR A 256 0.63 1.61 22.93
C TYR A 256 0.24 0.61 21.83
N GLN A 257 0.78 0.76 20.61
CA GLN A 257 0.46 -0.16 19.50
C GLN A 257 1.70 -0.52 18.67
N VAL A 258 1.69 -1.72 18.11
CA VAL A 258 2.71 -2.25 17.20
C VAL A 258 2.05 -2.49 15.83
N TYR A 259 2.67 -1.92 14.80
CA TYR A 259 2.26 -2.02 13.42
C TYR A 259 3.27 -2.89 12.66
N LEU A 260 2.78 -3.92 11.98
CA LEU A 260 3.52 -4.72 11.01
C LEU A 260 2.78 -4.63 9.67
N CYS A 261 3.46 -4.90 8.55
CA CYS A 261 2.81 -4.86 7.23
C CYS A 261 2.62 -6.27 6.63
N VAL A 262 1.49 -6.48 5.97
CA VAL A 262 1.10 -7.74 5.32
C VAL A 262 0.91 -7.46 3.83
N ASP A 263 1.26 -8.43 2.98
CA ASP A 263 1.05 -8.33 1.52
C ASP A 263 -0.44 -8.14 1.16
N SER A 264 -0.77 -7.67 -0.05
CA SER A 264 -2.16 -7.36 -0.42
C SER A 264 -3.10 -8.56 -0.58
N SER A 265 -2.60 -9.80 -0.53
CA SER A 265 -3.41 -11.01 -0.36
C SER A 265 -3.58 -11.44 1.12
N GLY A 266 -2.90 -10.73 2.04
CA GLY A 266 -2.89 -10.97 3.48
C GLY A 266 -2.25 -12.30 3.90
N SER A 267 -1.36 -12.86 3.07
CA SER A 267 -0.82 -14.22 3.24
C SER A 267 0.47 -14.27 4.08
N GLN A 268 1.28 -13.21 4.03
CA GLN A 268 2.57 -13.12 4.71
C GLN A 268 2.92 -11.69 5.10
N LEU A 269 3.80 -11.54 6.09
CA LEU A 269 4.42 -10.25 6.38
C LEU A 269 5.30 -9.77 5.21
N ILE A 270 5.45 -8.44 5.15
CA ILE A 270 6.35 -7.71 4.25
C ILE A 270 7.01 -6.55 5.02
N GLU A 271 8.12 -6.04 4.48
CA GLU A 271 8.63 -4.74 4.91
C GLU A 271 7.61 -3.64 4.56
N CYS A 272 7.36 -2.74 5.51
CA CYS A 272 6.36 -1.70 5.35
C CYS A 272 6.77 -0.68 4.27
N PRO A 273 6.00 -0.49 3.18
CA PRO A 273 6.33 0.46 2.13
C PRO A 273 6.37 1.93 2.62
N ILE A 274 5.58 2.21 3.65
CA ILE A 274 5.53 3.46 4.40
C ILE A 274 5.15 3.15 5.86
N PHE A 275 5.48 4.03 6.79
CA PHE A 275 5.06 3.95 8.20
C PHE A 275 4.10 5.11 8.57
N PRO A 276 3.25 4.94 9.60
CA PRO A 276 2.42 6.03 10.12
C PRO A 276 3.23 7.22 10.64
N ARG A 277 2.57 8.39 10.72
CA ARG A 277 3.20 9.62 11.24
C ARG A 277 2.98 9.73 12.75
N GLY A 278 4.04 9.53 13.52
CA GLY A 278 4.07 9.77 14.97
C GLY A 278 5.49 9.77 15.50
N LYS A 279 5.64 9.99 16.81
CA LYS A 279 6.93 9.94 17.51
C LYS A 279 6.73 9.43 18.95
N CYS A 280 7.30 8.28 19.25
CA CYS A 280 7.60 7.85 20.60
C CYS A 280 8.82 8.61 21.17
N ASN A 281 8.96 8.65 22.48
CA ASN A 281 10.20 9.06 23.13
C ASN A 281 11.32 8.01 22.88
N SER A 282 12.59 8.38 23.13
CA SER A 282 13.74 7.46 22.98
C SER A 282 13.76 6.33 24.02
N GLN A 283 13.14 6.57 25.18
CA GLN A 283 12.78 5.60 26.21
C GLN A 283 11.27 5.70 26.40
N ILE A 284 10.58 4.56 26.48
CA ILE A 284 9.14 4.48 26.72
C ILE A 284 8.83 3.40 27.76
N GLU A 285 7.76 3.62 28.52
CA GLU A 285 7.24 2.66 29.50
C GLU A 285 6.57 1.47 28.78
N PHE A 286 6.70 0.28 29.37
CA PHE A 286 5.88 -0.89 29.02
C PHE A 286 5.06 -1.28 30.26
N PRO A 287 3.84 -0.75 30.44
CA PRO A 287 3.11 -0.86 31.69
C PRO A 287 2.57 -2.26 31.92
N MET A 288 2.32 -2.59 33.18
CA MET A 288 1.57 -3.79 33.58
C MET A 288 0.11 -3.73 33.05
N PHE A 289 -0.56 -4.88 33.01
CA PHE A 289 -2.00 -4.97 32.77
C PHE A 289 -2.70 -5.79 33.85
#